data_AF-A0AAW7D4X2-F1
#
_entry.id   AF-A0AAW7D4X2-F1
#
_cell.length_a   1.000
_cell.length_b   1.000
_cell.length_c   1.000
_cell.angle_alpha   90.00
_cell.angle_beta   90.00
_cell.angle_gamma   90.00
#
_symmetry.space_group_name_H-M   'P 1'
#
loop_
_entity.id
_entity.type
_entity.pdbx_description
1 polymer ?
#
loop_
_entity_poly.entity_id
_entity_poly.type
_entity_poly.pdbx_seq_one_letter_code
_entity_poly.pdbx_strand_id
1 'polypeptide(L)'
;MKIGIKYLLISLFVISCSISKNNIDYDYIGENNYNNFYLVDTIKILEPIRVYSKKFGGPFVFSKAILNEYKLTSDFFERPDVFIYADDLYYALPTKDYEVYRYPDYGNCKHLVRENWNSTDLEIYSFSEDSIVFLMGMINANYYYIKYRNSNNNHVKYKETDYKRVFYKIIFPYRKIDN
;
A
#
# COMPACT_ATOMS: atom_id res chain seq x y z
N MET A 1 55.20 -49.15 8.90
CA MET A 1 54.48 -49.57 7.67
C MET A 1 53.09 -48.95 7.73
N LYS A 2 52.67 -48.31 6.63
CA LYS A 2 51.50 -47.43 6.51
C LYS A 2 50.16 -48.13 6.83
N ILE A 3 49.16 -47.31 7.15
CA ILE A 3 47.70 -47.36 6.83
C ILE A 3 47.01 -46.80 8.08
N GLY A 4 46.54 -45.55 8.14
CA GLY A 4 45.90 -44.76 7.09
C GLY A 4 44.56 -44.33 7.68
N ILE A 5 44.57 -43.19 8.38
CA ILE A 5 43.37 -42.55 8.96
C ILE A 5 42.41 -42.31 7.79
N LYS A 6 41.37 -43.14 7.66
CA LYS A 6 40.27 -42.90 6.74
C LYS A 6 39.40 -41.82 7.37
N TYR A 7 39.73 -40.57 7.04
CA TYR A 7 38.90 -39.42 7.35
C TYR A 7 37.51 -39.64 6.75
N LEU A 8 36.55 -39.71 7.66
CA LEU A 8 35.12 -39.70 7.41
C LEU A 8 34.78 -38.34 6.78
N LEU A 9 34.80 -38.25 5.44
CA LEU A 9 34.28 -37.10 4.70
C LEU A 9 32.75 -37.15 4.76
N ILE A 10 32.18 -36.66 5.85
CA ILE A 10 30.77 -36.26 5.90
C ILE A 10 30.67 -35.01 5.02
N SER A 11 30.25 -35.21 3.77
CA SER A 11 29.84 -34.13 2.90
C SER A 11 28.58 -33.49 3.51
N LEU A 12 28.76 -32.43 4.29
CA LEU A 12 27.70 -31.52 4.66
C LEU A 12 27.25 -30.80 3.38
N PHE A 13 26.25 -31.36 2.72
CA PHE A 13 25.40 -30.61 1.79
C PHE A 13 24.68 -29.54 2.60
N VAL A 14 25.34 -28.39 2.78
CA VAL A 14 24.66 -27.15 3.13
C VAL A 14 23.83 -26.79 1.90
N ILE A 15 22.61 -27.31 1.86
CA ILE A 15 21.57 -26.79 0.98
C ILE A 15 21.34 -25.38 1.50
N SER A 16 22.03 -24.40 0.92
CA SER A 16 21.66 -23.00 1.05
C SER A 16 20.32 -22.86 0.35
N CYS A 17 19.26 -23.15 1.10
CA CYS A 17 17.93 -22.72 0.74
C CYS A 17 17.98 -21.20 0.87
N SER A 18 18.39 -20.55 -0.21
CA SER A 18 18.13 -19.15 -0.46
C SER A 18 16.62 -19.02 -0.50
N ILE A 19 15.98 -18.92 0.67
CA ILE A 19 14.59 -18.52 0.77
C ILE A 19 14.56 -17.14 0.12
N SER A 20 14.17 -17.11 -1.14
CA SER A 20 13.90 -15.86 -1.83
C SER A 20 12.78 -15.20 -1.02
N LYS A 21 13.11 -14.15 -0.27
CA LYS A 21 12.14 -13.32 0.46
C LYS A 21 11.28 -12.47 -0.49
N ASN A 22 10.94 -13.02 -1.65
CA ASN A 22 9.96 -12.47 -2.56
C ASN A 22 8.77 -13.43 -2.59
N ASN A 23 7.96 -13.34 -1.52
CA ASN A 23 6.58 -13.84 -1.48
C ASN A 23 5.73 -13.01 -2.47
N ILE A 24 6.10 -12.96 -3.74
CA ILE A 24 5.32 -12.32 -4.79
C ILE A 24 5.07 -13.41 -5.80
N ASP A 25 3.83 -13.88 -5.84
CA ASP A 25 3.40 -14.82 -6.84
C ASP A 25 3.08 -14.06 -8.12
N TYR A 26 4.04 -14.08 -9.04
CA TYR A 26 3.88 -13.56 -10.39
C TYR A 26 2.96 -14.44 -11.25
N ASP A 27 2.68 -15.68 -10.81
CA ASP A 27 1.76 -16.62 -11.44
C ASP A 27 0.33 -16.50 -10.88
N TYR A 28 0.06 -15.50 -10.01
CA TYR A 28 -1.28 -15.17 -9.50
C TYR A 28 -2.27 -14.84 -10.64
N ILE A 29 -1.77 -14.56 -11.84
CA ILE A 29 -2.50 -14.32 -13.09
C ILE A 29 -3.32 -15.58 -13.46
N GLY A 30 -4.53 -15.71 -12.88
CA GLY A 30 -5.40 -16.86 -13.11
C GLY A 30 -6.31 -17.24 -11.93
N GLU A 31 -6.04 -16.74 -10.72
CA GLU A 31 -6.95 -16.95 -9.58
C GLU A 31 -8.23 -16.08 -9.72
N ASN A 32 -9.36 -16.57 -9.22
CA ASN A 32 -10.67 -15.89 -9.32
C ASN A 32 -10.66 -14.48 -8.72
N ASN A 33 -9.74 -14.19 -7.81
CA ASN A 33 -9.58 -12.91 -7.13
C ASN A 33 -8.44 -12.04 -7.66
N TYR A 34 -7.80 -12.44 -8.76
CA TYR A 34 -6.60 -11.81 -9.32
C TYR A 34 -6.71 -10.29 -9.52
N ASN A 35 -7.86 -9.83 -10.02
CA ASN A 35 -8.14 -8.43 -10.36
C ASN A 35 -9.16 -7.81 -9.39
N ASN A 36 -9.15 -8.19 -8.11
CA ASN A 36 -10.20 -7.77 -7.20
C ASN A 36 -9.94 -6.38 -6.62
N PHE A 37 -10.63 -5.42 -7.20
CA PHE A 37 -10.93 -4.14 -6.61
C PHE A 37 -12.44 -4.04 -6.40
N TYR A 38 -12.85 -3.60 -5.22
CA TYR A 38 -14.26 -3.34 -4.89
C TYR A 38 -14.39 -1.90 -4.42
N LEU A 39 -15.22 -1.11 -5.10
CA LEU A 39 -15.65 0.18 -4.58
C LEU A 39 -16.68 -0.07 -3.47
N VAL A 40 -16.47 0.52 -2.29
CA VAL A 40 -17.30 0.26 -1.10
C VAL A 40 -18.20 1.43 -0.78
N ASP A 41 -17.61 2.62 -0.56
CA ASP A 41 -18.36 3.79 -0.08
C ASP A 41 -17.62 5.09 -0.42
N THR A 42 -18.25 6.22 -0.12
CA THR A 42 -17.59 7.51 0.05
C THR A 42 -17.37 7.80 1.53
N ILE A 43 -16.18 8.25 1.91
CA ILE A 43 -15.84 8.59 3.28
C ILE A 43 -15.40 10.05 3.40
N LYS A 44 -15.50 10.61 4.60
CA LYS A 44 -14.91 11.90 4.97
C LYS A 44 -13.92 11.66 6.10
N ILE A 45 -12.76 12.30 6.01
CA ILE A 45 -11.75 12.30 7.07
C ILE A 45 -11.62 13.75 7.52
N LEU A 46 -11.76 13.98 8.83
CA LEU A 46 -11.57 15.31 9.44
C LEU A 46 -10.09 15.68 9.41
N GLU A 47 -9.78 16.90 8.93
CA GLU A 47 -8.41 17.41 8.80
C GLU A 47 -7.46 16.35 8.21
N PRO A 48 -7.73 15.88 6.99
CA PRO A 48 -6.97 14.79 6.41
C PRO A 48 -5.52 15.24 6.20
N ILE A 49 -4.59 14.33 6.44
CA ILE A 49 -3.18 14.48 6.10
C ILE A 49 -2.73 13.30 5.27
N ARG A 50 -1.87 13.57 4.28
CA ARG A 50 -1.16 12.56 3.50
C ARG A 50 0.23 12.36 4.08
N VAL A 51 0.59 11.12 4.35
CA VAL A 51 1.86 10.75 4.97
C VAL A 51 2.60 9.73 4.13
N TYR A 52 3.88 9.98 3.91
CA TYR A 52 4.83 8.98 3.41
C TYR A 52 5.74 8.52 4.54
N SER A 53 5.80 7.23 4.78
CA SER A 53 6.78 6.64 5.69
C SER A 53 8.03 6.23 4.92
N LYS A 54 9.19 6.72 5.35
CA LYS A 54 10.47 6.27 4.76
C LYS A 54 10.72 4.77 4.99
N LYS A 55 10.25 4.26 6.13
CA LYS A 55 10.41 2.85 6.53
C LYS A 55 9.36 1.94 5.89
N PHE A 56 8.08 2.32 5.95
CA PHE A 56 6.96 1.46 5.57
C PHE A 56 6.36 1.77 4.19
N GLY A 57 6.87 2.79 3.49
CA GLY A 57 6.33 3.23 2.21
C GLY A 57 5.11 4.13 2.39
N GLY A 58 4.18 4.09 1.44
CA GLY A 58 3.03 4.99 1.38
C GLY A 58 2.78 5.41 -0.07
N PRO A 59 1.85 6.32 -0.37
CA PRO A 59 1.22 7.25 0.58
C PRO A 59 0.07 6.64 1.39
N PHE A 60 -0.08 7.15 2.62
CA PHE A 60 -1.21 6.91 3.50
C PHE A 60 -1.99 8.19 3.74
N VAL A 61 -3.27 8.07 4.08
CA VAL A 61 -4.11 9.18 4.57
C VAL A 61 -4.84 8.77 5.84
N PHE A 62 -4.89 9.71 6.78
CA PHE A 62 -5.61 9.63 8.05
C PHE A 62 -5.83 11.04 8.60
N SER A 63 -6.56 11.18 9.71
CA SER A 63 -6.80 12.49 10.33
C SER A 63 -5.55 13.01 11.05
N LYS A 64 -5.40 14.33 11.12
CA LYS A 64 -4.31 14.96 11.89
C LYS A 64 -4.29 14.53 13.36
N ALA A 65 -5.46 14.24 13.95
CA ALA A 65 -5.56 13.74 15.32
C ALA A 65 -4.82 12.40 15.52
N ILE A 66 -4.93 11.48 14.57
CA ILE A 66 -4.28 10.16 14.62
C ILE A 66 -2.75 10.28 14.59
N LEU A 67 -2.21 11.34 13.97
CA LEU A 67 -0.76 11.57 13.93
C LEU A 67 -0.14 11.68 15.32
N ASN A 68 -0.87 12.21 16.30
CA ASN A 68 -0.38 12.35 17.67
C ASN A 68 -0.18 11.00 18.39
N GLU A 69 -0.79 9.93 17.87
CA GLU A 69 -0.65 8.56 18.38
C GLU A 69 0.45 7.77 17.65
N TYR A 70 1.19 8.40 16.75
CA TYR A 70 2.15 7.74 15.88
C TYR A 70 3.24 7.00 16.65
N LYS A 71 3.48 5.75 16.22
CA LYS A 71 4.59 4.89 16.64
C LYS A 71 5.27 4.34 15.38
N LEU A 72 6.59 4.21 15.40
CA LEU A 72 7.39 3.68 14.29
C LEU A 72 7.27 2.14 14.15
N THR A 73 6.03 1.66 14.01
CA THR A 73 5.64 0.24 13.92
C THR A 73 4.71 0.03 12.72
N SER A 74 4.73 -1.17 12.12
CA SER A 74 3.81 -1.52 11.02
C SER A 74 2.36 -1.41 11.45
N ASP A 75 2.06 -1.81 12.68
CA ASP A 75 0.71 -1.84 13.27
C ASP A 75 0.01 -0.48 13.21
N PHE A 76 0.75 0.64 13.22
CA PHE A 76 0.17 1.97 13.05
C PHE A 76 -0.48 2.12 11.67
N PHE A 77 0.16 1.59 10.62
CA PHE A 77 -0.30 1.68 9.24
C PHE A 77 -1.33 0.61 8.87
N GLU A 78 -1.58 -0.35 9.78
CA GLU A 78 -2.60 -1.39 9.66
C GLU A 78 -3.90 -1.01 10.38
N ARG A 79 -3.94 0.15 11.06
CA ARG A 79 -5.10 0.59 11.83
C ARG A 79 -6.36 0.72 10.94
N PRO A 80 -7.56 0.50 11.50
CA PRO A 80 -8.82 0.68 10.78
C PRO A 80 -9.05 2.10 10.23
N ASP A 81 -8.45 3.11 10.84
CA ASP A 81 -8.58 4.54 10.51
C ASP A 81 -7.41 5.09 9.66
N VAL A 82 -6.49 4.23 9.23
CA VAL A 82 -5.41 4.54 8.28
C VAL A 82 -5.73 3.91 6.92
N PHE A 83 -5.60 4.68 5.87
CA PHE A 83 -5.96 4.28 4.50
C PHE A 83 -4.76 4.43 3.57
N ILE A 84 -4.59 3.51 2.62
CA ILE A 84 -3.68 3.72 1.50
C ILE A 84 -4.27 4.81 0.61
N TYR A 85 -3.46 5.74 0.14
CA TYR A 85 -3.90 6.79 -0.77
C TYR A 85 -3.46 6.48 -2.20
N ALA A 86 -4.35 6.74 -3.15
CA ALA A 86 -4.01 6.76 -4.57
C ALA A 86 -4.68 7.95 -5.25
N ASP A 87 -3.95 8.56 -6.19
CA ASP A 87 -4.40 9.76 -6.88
C ASP A 87 -5.51 9.51 -7.90
N ASP A 88 -5.54 8.31 -8.49
CA ASP A 88 -6.42 7.95 -9.60
C ASP A 88 -7.02 6.56 -9.40
N LEU A 89 -8.37 6.51 -9.38
CA LEU A 89 -9.13 5.28 -9.27
C LEU A 89 -8.89 4.36 -10.47
N TYR A 90 -8.73 4.90 -11.68
CA TYR A 90 -8.58 4.08 -12.89
C TYR A 90 -7.32 3.22 -12.83
N TYR A 91 -6.29 3.66 -12.12
CA TYR A 91 -5.09 2.85 -11.93
C TYR A 91 -5.37 1.55 -11.15
N ALA A 92 -6.26 1.64 -10.16
CA ALA A 92 -6.71 0.51 -9.35
C ALA A 92 -7.82 -0.32 -10.01
N LEU A 93 -8.52 0.21 -11.02
CA LEU A 93 -9.57 -0.52 -11.72
C LEU A 93 -9.00 -1.53 -12.73
N PRO A 94 -9.67 -2.69 -12.90
CA PRO A 94 -9.51 -3.50 -14.10
C PRO A 94 -10.04 -2.74 -15.31
N THR A 95 -9.36 -2.85 -16.47
CA THR A 95 -9.72 -2.10 -17.69
C THR A 95 -11.16 -2.33 -18.15
N LYS A 96 -11.69 -3.54 -17.95
CA LYS A 96 -13.09 -3.89 -18.25
C LYS A 96 -14.12 -3.05 -17.48
N ASP A 97 -13.74 -2.47 -16.36
CA ASP A 97 -14.64 -1.73 -15.47
C ASP A 97 -14.54 -0.21 -15.66
N TYR A 98 -13.67 0.27 -16.57
CA TYR A 98 -13.45 1.72 -16.79
C TYR A 98 -14.73 2.43 -17.29
N GLU A 99 -15.53 1.75 -18.12
CA GLU A 99 -16.76 2.34 -18.65
C GLU A 99 -17.91 2.35 -17.62
N VAL A 100 -17.84 1.47 -16.61
CA VAL A 100 -18.83 1.38 -15.52
C VAL A 100 -18.64 2.54 -14.55
N TYR A 101 -17.39 2.91 -14.26
CA TYR A 101 -17.06 3.98 -13.32
C TYR A 101 -16.70 5.26 -14.05
N ARG A 102 -17.56 6.28 -13.95
CA ARG A 102 -17.21 7.66 -14.29
C ARG A 102 -16.52 8.32 -13.11
N TYR A 103 -15.23 8.03 -12.94
CA TYR A 103 -14.39 8.73 -11.97
C TYR A 103 -13.94 10.05 -12.61
N PRO A 104 -14.37 11.19 -12.08
CA PRO A 104 -14.07 12.45 -12.74
C PRO A 104 -12.59 12.79 -12.52
N ASP A 105 -11.94 13.30 -13.57
CA ASP A 105 -10.54 13.71 -13.50
C ASP A 105 -10.40 14.92 -12.55
N TYR A 106 -9.70 14.71 -11.43
CA TYR A 106 -9.49 15.74 -10.42
C TYR A 106 -8.02 15.92 -10.07
N GLY A 107 -7.24 16.32 -11.07
CA GLY A 107 -5.92 16.93 -10.86
C GLY A 107 -5.89 18.04 -9.79
N ASN A 108 -7.04 18.63 -9.43
CA ASN A 108 -7.16 19.76 -8.49
C ASN A 108 -7.46 19.40 -7.03
N CYS A 109 -7.73 18.14 -6.66
CA CYS A 109 -7.86 17.75 -5.24
C CYS A 109 -6.50 17.55 -4.54
N LYS A 110 -5.41 17.93 -5.20
CA LYS A 110 -4.02 17.57 -4.87
C LYS A 110 -3.20 18.75 -4.35
N HIS A 111 -3.83 19.88 -4.03
CA HIS A 111 -3.12 20.99 -3.40
C HIS A 111 -2.71 20.57 -2.00
N LEU A 112 -1.45 20.19 -1.90
CA LEU A 112 -0.85 19.62 -0.71
C LEU A 112 0.20 20.58 -0.19
N VAL A 113 0.04 20.97 1.06
CA VAL A 113 0.96 21.84 1.77
C VAL A 113 1.83 20.98 2.66
N ARG A 114 3.15 21.05 2.46
CA ARG A 114 4.10 20.31 3.28
C ARG A 114 4.03 20.83 4.72
N GLU A 115 3.87 19.92 5.66
CA GLU A 115 3.85 20.22 7.09
C GLU A 115 5.24 20.08 7.70
N ASN A 116 5.56 20.94 8.66
CA ASN A 116 6.77 20.80 9.47
C ASN A 116 6.48 19.85 10.62
N TRP A 117 7.01 18.63 10.54
CA TRP A 117 6.88 17.61 11.58
C TRP A 117 8.23 17.30 12.23
N ASN A 118 8.23 17.08 13.53
CA ASN A 118 9.47 16.92 14.31
C ASN A 118 10.18 15.58 14.07
N SER A 119 9.54 14.62 13.40
CA SER A 119 10.14 13.31 13.12
C SER A 119 10.66 13.21 11.68
N THR A 120 11.84 12.62 11.52
CA THR A 120 12.54 12.52 10.23
C THR A 120 12.12 11.31 9.38
N ASP A 121 11.30 10.43 9.93
CA ASP A 121 10.83 9.17 9.34
C ASP A 121 9.54 9.31 8.52
N LEU A 122 8.82 10.43 8.70
CA LEU A 122 7.59 10.76 7.98
C LEU A 122 7.77 12.02 7.13
N GLU A 123 7.15 12.03 5.95
CA GLU A 123 6.90 13.23 5.16
C GLU A 123 5.40 13.48 5.14
N ILE A 124 4.99 14.64 5.66
CA ILE A 124 3.58 14.95 5.94
C ILE A 124 3.13 16.12 5.08
N TYR A 125 1.94 15.98 4.52
CA TYR A 125 1.29 16.98 3.69
C TYR A 125 -0.17 17.13 4.12
N SER A 126 -0.59 18.34 4.41
CA SER A 126 -2.01 18.66 4.61
C SER A 126 -2.67 18.95 3.28
N PHE A 127 -3.93 18.57 3.15
CA PHE A 127 -4.74 19.00 2.01
C PHE A 127 -5.16 20.46 2.19
N SER A 128 -5.34 21.19 1.09
CA SER A 128 -5.73 22.60 1.14
C SER A 128 -7.17 22.83 1.61
N GLU A 129 -8.01 21.79 1.54
CA GLU A 129 -9.39 21.81 1.99
C GLU A 129 -9.53 20.99 3.28
N ASP A 130 -10.14 21.57 4.31
CA ASP A 130 -10.31 20.93 5.63
C ASP A 130 -11.24 19.70 5.60
N SER A 131 -12.06 19.58 4.56
CA SER A 131 -12.93 18.43 4.34
C SER A 131 -12.89 17.96 2.89
N ILE A 132 -12.12 16.90 2.63
CA ILE A 132 -12.13 16.18 1.36
C ILE A 132 -12.97 14.92 1.51
N VAL A 133 -13.81 14.67 0.51
CA VAL A 133 -14.49 13.37 0.38
C VAL A 133 -13.55 12.44 -0.35
N PHE A 134 -13.53 11.17 0.05
CA PHE A 134 -12.75 10.15 -0.63
C PHE A 134 -13.66 9.02 -1.08
N LEU A 135 -13.42 8.47 -2.26
CA LEU A 135 -13.92 7.15 -2.62
C LEU A 135 -13.07 6.12 -1.90
N MET A 136 -13.70 5.21 -1.17
CA MET A 136 -13.06 4.10 -0.49
C MET A 136 -13.30 2.81 -1.26
N GLY A 137 -12.21 2.09 -1.51
CA GLY A 137 -12.25 0.75 -2.07
C GLY A 137 -11.44 -0.25 -1.26
N MET A 138 -11.68 -1.53 -1.54
CA MET A 138 -10.91 -2.65 -1.06
C MET A 138 -10.15 -3.25 -2.25
N ILE A 139 -8.83 -3.22 -2.19
CA ILE A 139 -7.97 -3.77 -3.24
C ILE A 139 -7.22 -4.99 -2.71
N ASN A 140 -7.22 -6.08 -3.46
CA ASN A 140 -6.40 -7.24 -3.11
C ASN A 140 -4.92 -6.82 -3.01
N ALA A 141 -4.21 -7.27 -1.96
CA ALA A 141 -2.85 -6.83 -1.70
C ALA A 141 -1.86 -7.22 -2.81
N ASN A 142 -2.01 -8.40 -3.43
CA ASN A 142 -1.18 -8.78 -4.58
C ASN A 142 -1.48 -7.93 -5.82
N TYR A 143 -2.77 -7.69 -6.10
CA TYR A 143 -3.18 -6.83 -7.22
C TYR A 143 -2.65 -5.40 -7.07
N TYR A 144 -2.75 -4.84 -5.86
CA TYR A 144 -2.13 -3.57 -5.51
C TYR A 144 -0.62 -3.59 -5.77
N TYR A 145 0.10 -4.61 -5.30
CA TYR A 145 1.53 -4.69 -5.53
C TYR A 145 1.87 -4.70 -7.03
N ILE A 146 1.19 -5.51 -7.84
CA ILE A 146 1.42 -5.59 -9.29
C ILE A 146 1.19 -4.24 -9.97
N LYS A 147 0.12 -3.53 -9.60
CA LYS A 147 -0.20 -2.21 -10.16
C LYS A 147 0.83 -1.17 -9.72
N TYR A 148 1.18 -1.09 -8.45
CA TYR A 148 1.93 0.02 -7.88
C TYR A 148 3.45 -0.23 -7.72
N ARG A 149 3.97 -1.43 -8.01
CA ARG A 149 5.41 -1.80 -7.84
C ARG A 149 6.40 -0.87 -8.55
N ASN A 150 6.02 -0.33 -9.71
CA ASN A 150 6.88 0.54 -10.52
C ASN A 150 6.76 2.02 -10.14
N SER A 151 5.90 2.36 -9.18
CA SER A 151 5.81 3.72 -8.66
C SER A 151 6.99 3.96 -7.71
N ASN A 152 7.87 4.90 -8.05
CA ASN A 152 9.08 5.24 -7.30
C ASN A 152 8.76 5.56 -5.82
N ASN A 153 8.93 4.58 -4.93
CA ASN A 153 8.69 4.67 -3.48
C ASN A 153 7.25 4.93 -3.02
N ASN A 154 6.27 4.86 -3.92
CA ASN A 154 4.86 5.15 -3.62
C ASN A 154 4.00 3.90 -3.39
N HIS A 155 4.63 2.77 -3.05
CA HIS A 155 3.89 1.59 -2.60
C HIS A 155 4.21 1.23 -1.15
N VAL A 156 3.22 0.66 -0.49
CA VAL A 156 3.35 0.09 0.86
C VAL A 156 4.39 -1.03 0.85
N LYS A 157 5.36 -0.96 1.77
CA LYS A 157 6.51 -1.87 1.84
C LYS A 157 6.33 -3.01 2.85
N TYR A 158 5.37 -2.93 3.76
CA TYR A 158 5.14 -4.01 4.71
C TYR A 158 4.42 -5.17 3.99
N LYS A 159 4.93 -6.38 4.20
CA LYS A 159 4.43 -7.60 3.56
C LYS A 159 3.58 -8.34 4.58
N GLU A 160 2.28 -8.43 4.33
CA GLU A 160 1.48 -9.44 5.01
C GLU A 160 1.86 -10.83 4.48
N THR A 161 1.95 -11.79 5.39
CA THR A 161 2.35 -13.18 5.08
C THR A 161 1.35 -13.86 4.13
N ASP A 162 0.11 -13.38 4.05
CA ASP A 162 -0.95 -13.87 3.17
C ASP A 162 -1.51 -12.79 2.21
N TYR A 163 -0.63 -12.08 1.52
CA TYR A 163 -0.97 -11.05 0.53
C TYR A 163 -1.93 -11.50 -0.60
N LYS A 164 -2.14 -12.81 -0.79
CA LYS A 164 -3.13 -13.34 -1.75
C LYS A 164 -4.57 -13.25 -1.23
N ARG A 165 -4.77 -13.31 0.09
CA ARG A 165 -6.10 -13.31 0.74
C ARG A 165 -6.41 -12.01 1.48
N VAL A 166 -5.44 -11.12 1.57
CA VAL A 166 -5.58 -9.82 2.24
C VAL A 166 -6.06 -8.75 1.26
N PHE A 167 -6.93 -7.87 1.76
CA PHE A 167 -7.38 -6.68 1.07
C PHE A 167 -6.90 -5.44 1.82
N TYR A 168 -6.34 -4.48 1.10
CA TYR A 168 -6.04 -3.17 1.62
C TYR A 168 -7.21 -2.21 1.43
N LYS A 169 -7.41 -1.35 2.43
CA LYS A 169 -8.26 -0.17 2.32
C LYS A 169 -7.50 0.89 1.53
N ILE A 170 -8.01 1.25 0.37
CA ILE A 170 -7.43 2.28 -0.50
C ILE A 170 -8.47 3.38 -0.74
N ILE A 171 -8.02 4.62 -0.72
CA ILE A 171 -8.87 5.78 -0.90
C ILE A 171 -8.36 6.68 -2.02
N PHE A 172 -9.30 7.32 -2.70
CA PHE A 172 -9.06 8.23 -3.83
C PHE A 172 -9.78 9.54 -3.56
N PRO A 173 -9.13 10.70 -3.78
CA PRO A 173 -9.76 11.98 -3.53
C PRO A 173 -10.97 12.15 -4.47
N TYR A 174 -12.11 12.53 -3.90
CA TYR A 174 -13.37 12.66 -4.62
C TYR A 174 -14.00 14.01 -4.29
N ARG A 175 -14.24 14.82 -5.32
CA ARG A 175 -15.04 16.03 -5.18
C ARG A 175 -16.36 15.78 -5.86
N LYS A 176 -17.45 15.89 -5.12
CA LYS A 176 -18.78 15.95 -5.76
C LYS A 176 -18.86 17.28 -6.51
N ILE A 177 -19.06 17.24 -7.82
CA ILE A 177 -19.46 18.44 -8.57
C ILE A 177 -20.90 18.71 -8.14
N ASP A 178 -21.11 19.81 -7.44
CA ASP A 178 -22.46 20.32 -7.21
C ASP A 178 -22.97 20.85 -8.55
N ASN A 179 -23.97 20.18 -9.12
CA ASN A 179 -24.73 20.64 -10.28
C ASN A 179 -25.82 21.62 -9.85
#